data_AF-A0A416TL98-F1
#
_entry.id   AF-A0A416TL98-F1
#
_cell.length_a   1.000
_cell.length_b   1.000
_cell.length_c   1.000
_cell.angle_alpha   90.00
_cell.angle_beta   90.00
_cell.angle_gamma   90.00
#
_symmetry.space_group_name_H-M   'P 1'
#
loop_
_entity.id
_entity.type
_entity.pdbx_description
1 polymer ?
#
loop_
_entity_poly.entity_id
_entity_poly.type
_entity_poly.pdbx_seq_one_letter_code
_entity_poly.pdbx_strand_id
1 'polypeptide(L)'
;MVASDEVWQIQKRWRLLSFRRMSECLHIDRRTLSKLDHRHPDGTLTLETLDRIYATFIHLCPVYFTPEEVEEEHRKLADSRIRIMMCSEVSSLVLGKK
;
A
#
# COMPACT_ATOMS: atom_id res chain seq x y z
N MET A 1 8.81 -7.36 3.91
CA MET A 1 8.63 -6.03 4.53
C MET A 1 7.14 -5.80 4.66
N VAL A 2 6.67 -5.29 5.81
CA VAL A 2 5.23 -5.13 6.09
C VAL A 2 4.49 -4.35 5.00
N ALA A 3 5.09 -3.29 4.46
CA ALA A 3 4.50 -2.51 3.36
C ALA A 3 4.22 -3.33 2.09
N SER A 4 5.16 -4.19 1.69
CA SER A 4 5.01 -5.04 0.50
C SER A 4 3.91 -6.10 0.71
N ASP A 5 3.82 -6.66 1.92
CA ASP A 5 2.81 -7.67 2.26
C ASP A 5 1.40 -7.05 2.29
N GLU A 6 1.27 -5.89 2.91
CA GLU A 6 0.01 -5.12 2.96
C GLU A 6 -0.49 -4.73 1.56
N VAL A 7 0.41 -4.20 0.72
CA VAL A 7 0.08 -3.84 -0.66
C VAL A 7 -0.30 -5.06 -1.49
N TRP A 8 0.35 -6.21 -1.27
CA TRP A 8 -0.02 -7.45 -1.93
C TRP A 8 -1.43 -7.93 -1.55
N GLN A 9 -1.84 -7.76 -0.29
CA GLN A 9 -3.23 -8.06 0.12
C GLN A 9 -4.22 -7.12 -0.57
N ILE A 10 -3.90 -5.82 -0.67
CA ILE A 10 -4.73 -4.85 -1.40
C ILE A 10 -4.85 -5.25 -2.87
N GLN A 11 -3.74 -5.59 -3.54
CA GLN A 11 -3.74 -6.06 -4.92
C GLN A 11 -4.67 -7.26 -5.15
N LYS A 12 -4.68 -8.21 -4.22
CA LYS A 12 -5.59 -9.37 -4.29
C LYS A 12 -7.05 -8.97 -4.17
N ARG A 13 -7.40 -8.14 -3.17
CA ARG A 13 -8.78 -7.67 -2.97
C ARG A 13 -9.29 -6.90 -4.19
N TRP A 14 -8.45 -6.04 -4.75
CA TRP A 14 -8.76 -5.19 -5.90
C TRP A 14 -8.61 -5.92 -7.25
N ARG A 15 -8.18 -7.18 -7.26
CA ARG A 15 -7.87 -7.97 -8.47
C ARG A 15 -6.82 -7.31 -9.38
N LEU A 16 -5.94 -6.49 -8.82
CA LEU A 16 -4.82 -5.80 -9.47
C LEU A 16 -3.51 -6.58 -9.30
N LEU A 17 -3.50 -7.86 -9.67
CA LEU A 17 -2.41 -8.81 -9.41
C LEU A 17 -1.11 -8.55 -10.21
N SER A 18 -1.05 -7.49 -11.02
CA SER A 18 0.16 -7.13 -11.76
C SER A 18 0.47 -5.65 -11.57
N PHE A 19 1.75 -5.33 -11.40
CA PHE A 19 2.20 -3.94 -11.31
C PHE A 19 1.90 -3.12 -12.55
N ARG A 20 1.76 -3.76 -13.71
CA ARG A 20 1.29 -3.09 -14.93
C ARG A 20 -0.13 -2.56 -14.76
N ARG A 21 -1.07 -3.45 -14.40
CA ARG A 21 -2.48 -3.05 -14.16
C ARG A 21 -2.62 -2.04 -13.03
N MET A 22 -1.84 -2.24 -11.96
CA MET A 22 -1.85 -1.33 -10.82
C MET A 22 -1.27 0.04 -11.20
N SER A 23 -0.23 0.09 -12.04
CA SER A 23 0.34 1.34 -12.56
C SER A 23 -0.65 2.10 -13.44
N GLU A 24 -1.30 1.39 -14.37
CA GLU A 24 -2.34 1.95 -15.24
C GLU A 24 -3.54 2.47 -14.43
N CYS A 25 -3.97 1.72 -13.40
CA CYS A 25 -5.10 2.08 -12.54
C CYS A 25 -4.79 3.26 -11.62
N LEU A 26 -3.66 3.23 -10.92
CA LEU A 26 -3.31 4.25 -9.94
C LEU A 26 -2.66 5.48 -10.56
N HIS A 27 -2.33 5.45 -11.86
CA HIS A 27 -1.50 6.46 -12.51
C HIS A 27 -0.16 6.70 -11.78
N ILE A 28 0.43 5.62 -11.23
CA ILE A 28 1.70 5.63 -10.52
C ILE A 28 2.73 4.84 -11.33
N ASP A 29 3.95 5.35 -11.42
CA ASP A 29 5.00 4.71 -12.19
C ASP A 29 5.27 3.27 -11.73
N ARG A 30 5.40 2.36 -12.70
CA ARG A 30 5.62 0.94 -12.44
C ARG A 30 6.88 0.67 -11.61
N ARG A 31 7.95 1.47 -11.78
CA ARG A 31 9.20 1.37 -11.01
C ARG A 31 8.97 1.69 -9.54
N THR A 32 8.07 2.63 -9.25
CA THR A 32 7.67 2.95 -7.88
C THR A 32 6.91 1.79 -7.26
N LEU A 33 5.93 1.25 -8.00
CA LEU A 33 5.13 0.14 -7.50
C LEU A 33 5.93 -1.16 -7.37
N SER A 34 6.92 -1.41 -8.24
CA SER A 34 7.75 -2.62 -8.14
C SER A 34 8.59 -2.69 -6.86
N LYS A 35 8.82 -1.55 -6.18
CA LYS A 35 9.47 -1.54 -4.86
C LYS A 35 8.62 -2.22 -3.78
N LEU A 36 7.32 -2.31 -4.01
CA LEU A 36 6.35 -2.98 -3.15
C LEU A 36 6.17 -4.46 -3.52
N ASP A 37 7.05 -5.04 -4.32
CA ASP A 37 7.00 -6.47 -4.59
C ASP A 37 7.28 -7.29 -3.32
N HIS A 38 6.27 -8.05 -2.87
CA HIS A 38 6.39 -8.98 -1.76
C HIS A 38 7.51 -10.02 -1.94
N ARG A 39 7.90 -10.36 -3.17
CA ARG A 39 9.01 -11.30 -3.45
C ARG A 39 10.37 -10.64 -3.34
N HIS A 40 10.45 -9.34 -3.61
CA HIS A 40 11.67 -8.56 -3.60
C HIS A 40 11.40 -7.21 -2.91
N PRO A 41 11.16 -7.22 -1.59
CA PRO A 41 10.81 -6.01 -0.87
C PRO A 41 11.97 -5.01 -0.89
N ASP A 42 11.74 -3.84 -1.49
CA ASP A 42 12.70 -2.75 -1.59
C ASP A 42 12.43 -1.70 -0.50
N GLY A 43 13.39 -1.53 0.40
CA GLY A 43 13.34 -0.59 1.54
C GLY A 43 13.46 0.89 1.17
N THR A 44 13.69 1.24 -0.09
CA THR A 44 13.95 2.62 -0.52
C THR A 44 12.69 3.45 -0.79
N LEU A 45 11.50 2.85 -0.67
CA LEU A 45 10.25 3.58 -0.85
C LEU A 45 10.00 4.50 0.36
N THR A 46 9.79 5.80 0.10
CA THR A 46 9.49 6.76 1.17
C THR A 46 8.05 6.63 1.66
N LEU A 47 7.83 6.99 2.94
CA LEU A 47 6.47 7.07 3.50
C LEU A 47 5.57 8.04 2.72
N GLU A 48 6.11 9.16 2.24
CA GLU A 48 5.37 10.09 1.38
C GLU A 48 4.88 9.44 0.09
N THR A 49 5.73 8.63 -0.55
CA THR A 49 5.34 7.91 -1.78
C THR A 49 4.27 6.86 -1.48
N LEU A 50 4.40 6.17 -0.35
CA LEU A 50 3.40 5.22 0.12
C LEU A 50 2.05 5.91 0.39
N ASP A 51 2.06 7.07 1.04
CA ASP A 51 0.85 7.85 1.31
C ASP A 51 0.15 8.27 0.02
N ARG A 52 0.89 8.65 -1.02
CA ARG A 52 0.32 8.95 -2.35
C ARG A 52 -0.36 7.72 -2.95
N ILE A 53 0.24 6.53 -2.82
CA ILE A 53 -0.36 5.27 -3.28
C ILE A 53 -1.68 5.00 -2.55
N TYR A 54 -1.70 5.13 -1.21
CA TYR A 54 -2.91 4.94 -0.41
C TYR A 54 -3.99 5.99 -0.72
N ALA A 55 -3.61 7.25 -0.92
CA ALA A 55 -4.56 8.30 -1.29
C ALA A 55 -5.26 7.97 -2.62
N THR A 56 -4.51 7.47 -3.61
CA THR A 56 -5.11 7.03 -4.87
C THR A 56 -6.05 5.83 -4.69
N PHE A 57 -5.69 4.86 -3.85
CA PHE A 57 -6.60 3.76 -3.51
C PHE A 57 -7.89 4.25 -2.87
N ILE A 58 -7.81 5.16 -1.89
CA ILE A 58 -9.00 5.71 -1.24
C ILE A 58 -9.89 6.44 -2.26
N HIS A 59 -9.28 7.23 -3.15
CA HIS A 59 -9.99 7.98 -4.19
C HIS A 59 -10.70 7.06 -5.20
N LEU A 60 -10.07 5.95 -5.59
CA LEU A 60 -10.63 5.01 -6.56
C LEU A 60 -11.59 4.00 -5.95
N CYS A 61 -11.68 3.90 -4.61
CA CYS A 61 -12.49 2.90 -3.94
C CYS A 61 -13.96 2.90 -4.42
N PRO A 62 -14.65 4.05 -4.57
CA PRO A 62 -16.04 4.08 -5.06
C PRO A 62 -16.22 3.64 -6.52
N VAL A 63 -15.13 3.55 -7.29
CA VAL A 63 -15.15 3.07 -8.68
C VAL A 63 -15.10 1.54 -8.73
N TYR A 64 -14.52 0.91 -7.71
CA TYR A 64 -14.26 -0.55 -7.67
C TYR A 64 -15.22 -1.34 -6.80
N PHE A 65 -15.91 -0.67 -5.87
CA PHE A 65 -16.71 -1.30 -4.82
C PHE A 65 -18.09 -0.65 -4.72
N THR A 66 -19.09 -1.38 -4.24
CA THR A 66 -20.40 -0.78 -3.95
C THR A 66 -20.30 0.18 -2.76
N PRO A 67 -21.26 1.12 -2.57
CA PRO A 67 -21.24 2.05 -1.44
C PRO A 67 -21.09 1.36 -0.07
N GLU A 68 -21.70 0.19 0.10
CA GLU A 68 -21.61 -0.62 1.32
C GLU A 68 -20.21 -1.23 1.52
N GLU A 69 -19.55 -1.60 0.43
CA GLU A 69 -18.19 -2.16 0.44
C GLU A 69 -17.11 -1.06 0.58
N VAL A 70 -17.39 0.16 0.11
CA VAL A 70 -16.45 1.30 0.15
C VAL A 70 -16.03 1.64 1.57
N GLU A 71 -16.97 1.71 2.52
CA GLU A 71 -16.64 2.04 3.91
C GLU A 71 -15.74 0.98 4.53
N GLU A 72 -16.01 -0.29 4.26
CA GLU A 72 -15.23 -1.41 4.74
C GLU A 72 -13.83 -1.45 4.09
N GLU A 73 -13.71 -1.19 2.79
CA GLU A 73 -12.41 -1.10 2.13
C GLU A 73 -11.60 0.13 2.58
N HIS A 74 -12.25 1.28 2.85
CA HIS A 74 -11.61 2.44 3.46
C HIS A 74 -11.02 2.10 4.83
N ARG A 75 -11.78 1.38 5.66
CA ARG A 75 -11.30 0.90 6.97
C ARG A 75 -10.10 -0.02 6.83
N LYS A 76 -10.15 -1.00 5.92
CA LYS A 76 -9.02 -1.90 5.65
C LYS A 76 -7.78 -1.16 5.15
N LEU A 77 -7.94 -0.14 4.30
CA LEU A 77 -6.83 0.70 3.84
C LEU A 77 -6.24 1.53 4.98
N ALA A 78 -7.07 2.09 5.87
CA ALA A 78 -6.61 2.82 7.05
C ALA A 78 -5.83 1.91 8.01
N ASP A 79 -6.37 0.74 8.35
CA ASP A 79 -5.72 -0.24 9.22
C ASP A 79 -4.39 -0.72 8.63
N SER A 80 -4.36 -0.94 7.33
CA SER A 80 -3.16 -1.31 6.58
C SER A 80 -2.08 -0.23 6.69
N ARG A 81 -2.45 1.04 6.51
CA ARG A 81 -1.54 2.19 6.69
C ARG A 81 -1.00 2.28 8.11
N ILE A 82 -1.86 2.07 9.12
CA ILE A 82 -1.45 2.04 10.54
C ILE A 82 -0.42 0.93 10.79
N ARG A 83 -0.65 -0.29 10.31
CA ARG A 83 0.29 -1.41 10.49
C ARG A 83 1.67 -1.10 9.88
N ILE A 84 1.71 -0.49 8.69
CA ILE A 84 2.97 -0.10 8.06
C ILE A 84 3.69 0.96 8.90
N MET A 85 2.97 1.98 9.36
CA MET A 85 3.52 3.06 10.19
C MET A 85 4.09 2.51 11.50
N MET A 86 3.34 1.65 12.21
CA MET A 86 3.79 1.04 13.46
C MET A 86 5.07 0.22 13.27
N CYS A 87 5.20 -0.52 12.16
CA CYS A 87 6.43 -1.26 11.87
C CYS A 87 7.61 -0.35 11.49
N SER A 88 7.36 0.80 10.86
CA SER A 88 8.38 1.80 10.56
C SER A 88 8.89 2.51 11.83
N GLU A 89 7.99 2.82 12.77
CA GLU A 89 8.31 3.48 14.03
C GLU A 89 9.01 2.53 15.01
N VAL A 90 8.56 1.27 15.10
CA VAL A 90 9.23 0.24 15.89
C VAL A 90 10.64 -0.02 15.36
N SER A 91 10.84 -0.03 14.03
CA SER A 91 12.18 -0.15 13.45
C SER A 91 13.09 1.04 13.82
N SER A 92 12.54 2.25 13.93
CA SER A 92 13.27 3.45 14.36
C SER A 92 13.64 3.42 15.85
N LEU A 93 12.74 2.93 16.71
CA LEU A 93 12.98 2.81 18.15
C LEU A 93 13.98 1.69 18.51
N VAL A 94 14.04 0.62 17.71
CA VAL A 94 15.01 -0.47 17.90
C VAL A 94 16.41 -0.07 17.41
N LEU A 95 16.51 0.76 16.36
CA LEU A 95 17.80 1.25 15.83
C LEU A 95 18.36 2.47 16.59
N GLY A 96 17.57 3.14 17.42
CA GLY A 96 17.99 4.25 18.27
C GLY A 96 18.67 3.85 19.59
N LYS A 97 18.87 2.55 19.84
CA LYS A 97 19.66 2.05 20.98
C LYS A 97 20.97 1.44 20.47
N LYS A 98 21.95 2.29 20.18
CA LYS A 98 23.35 1.86 20.14
C LYS A 98 24.26 2.96 20.64
#